data_AF-A0A090S972-F1
#
_entry.id   AF-A0A090S972-F1
#
_cell.length_a   1.000
_cell.length_b   1.000
_cell.length_c   1.000
_cell.angle_alpha   90.00
_cell.angle_beta   90.00
_cell.angle_gamma   90.00
#
_symmetry.space_group_name_H-M   'P 1'
#
loop_
_entity.id
_entity.type
_entity.pdbx_description
1 polymer ?
#
loop_
_entity_poly.entity_id
_entity_poly.type
_entity_poly.pdbx_seq_one_letter_code
_entity_poly.pdbx_strand_id
1 'polypeptide(L)'
;MNPFYSNIKKTIYEHGFMVMAVGAGENGEHPFFYTIGLTELNMPEILIVGDMHPHIAHLLLSRAVEIFKEKGEIKGFATTSLKAKPVRRCLRSFKS
;
A
#
# COMPACT_ATOMS: atom_id res chain seq x y z
N MET A 1 -9.20 -15.33 -21.33
CA MET A 1 -8.90 -14.13 -20.51
C MET A 1 -8.55 -14.60 -19.11
N ASN A 2 -7.46 -14.12 -18.50
CA ASN A 2 -7.06 -14.57 -17.16
C ASN A 2 -8.12 -14.12 -16.13
N PRO A 3 -8.72 -15.03 -15.35
CA PRO A 3 -9.78 -14.72 -14.37
C PRO A 3 -9.40 -13.61 -13.38
N PHE A 4 -8.12 -13.50 -13.05
CA PHE A 4 -7.59 -12.46 -12.16
C PHE A 4 -7.88 -11.05 -12.68
N TYR A 5 -7.60 -10.78 -13.97
CA TYR A 5 -7.85 -9.47 -14.56
C TYR A 5 -9.34 -9.16 -14.65
N SER A 6 -10.18 -10.16 -14.92
CA SER A 6 -11.63 -9.98 -14.95
C SER A 6 -12.17 -9.60 -13.56
N ASN A 7 -11.64 -10.19 -12.50
CA ASN A 7 -12.03 -9.85 -11.13
C ASN A 7 -11.60 -8.43 -10.75
N ILE A 8 -10.36 -8.03 -11.07
CA ILE A 8 -9.89 -6.65 -10.83
C ILE A 8 -10.81 -5.64 -11.53
N LYS A 9 -11.10 -5.85 -12.82
CA LYS A 9 -11.97 -4.95 -13.58
C LYS A 9 -13.37 -4.86 -12.96
N LYS A 10 -13.94 -6.01 -12.54
CA LYS A 10 -15.24 -6.04 -11.89
C LYS A 10 -15.23 -5.25 -10.58
N THR A 11 -14.23 -5.46 -9.72
CA THR A 11 -14.08 -4.73 -8.45
C THR A 11 -13.94 -3.23 -8.67
N ILE A 12 -13.11 -2.80 -9.62
CA ILE A 12 -12.94 -1.38 -9.96
C ILE A 12 -14.26 -0.79 -10.48
N TYR A 13 -14.99 -1.53 -11.32
CA TYR A 13 -16.29 -1.08 -11.83
C TYR A 13 -17.33 -0.94 -10.71
N GLU A 14 -17.36 -1.86 -9.74
CA GLU A 14 -18.34 -1.86 -8.65
C GLU A 14 -18.01 -0.87 -7.53
N HIS A 15 -16.72 -0.64 -7.25
CA HIS A 15 -16.28 0.13 -6.07
C HIS A 15 -15.45 1.38 -6.40
N GLY A 16 -15.15 1.60 -7.68
CA GLY A 16 -14.34 2.71 -8.19
C GLY A 16 -12.84 2.44 -8.16
N PHE A 17 -12.33 1.64 -7.22
CA PHE A 17 -10.93 1.26 -7.14
C PHE A 17 -10.74 -0.04 -6.35
N MET A 18 -9.54 -0.61 -6.42
CA MET A 18 -9.12 -1.79 -5.66
C MET A 18 -7.81 -1.51 -4.92
N VAL A 19 -7.62 -2.11 -3.75
CA VAL A 19 -6.33 -2.12 -3.03
C VAL A 19 -5.61 -3.44 -3.31
N MET A 20 -4.35 -3.34 -3.71
CA MET A 20 -3.45 -4.46 -3.94
C MET A 20 -2.32 -4.45 -2.93
N ALA A 21 -1.85 -5.65 -2.55
CA ALA A 21 -0.74 -5.84 -1.64
C ALA A 21 0.39 -6.57 -2.36
N VAL A 22 1.62 -6.12 -2.14
CA VAL A 22 2.84 -6.80 -2.58
C VAL A 22 3.66 -7.12 -1.35
N GLY A 23 3.97 -8.41 -1.18
CA GLY A 23 4.81 -8.89 -0.10
C GLY A 23 6.25 -8.37 -0.22
N ALA A 24 7.03 -8.57 0.84
CA ALA A 24 8.46 -8.27 0.80
C ALA A 24 9.16 -9.12 -0.28
N GLY A 25 10.01 -8.48 -1.08
CA GLY A 25 10.87 -9.16 -2.05
C GLY A 25 12.06 -9.86 -1.40
N GLU A 26 12.73 -10.73 -2.17
CA GLU A 26 13.88 -11.53 -1.69
C GLU A 26 15.10 -10.67 -1.30
N ASN A 27 15.20 -9.46 -1.86
CA ASN A 27 16.32 -8.54 -1.66
C ASN A 27 16.10 -7.53 -0.52
N GLY A 28 15.21 -7.83 0.43
CA GLY A 28 14.92 -6.94 1.56
C GLY A 28 14.03 -5.74 1.18
N GLU A 29 13.31 -5.84 0.06
CA GLU A 29 12.31 -4.85 -0.34
C GLU A 29 11.17 -4.82 0.68
N HIS A 30 10.74 -3.61 1.04
CA HIS A 30 9.62 -3.47 1.96
C HIS A 30 8.31 -3.87 1.27
N PRO A 31 7.40 -4.57 1.97
CA PRO A 31 6.06 -4.78 1.46
C PRO A 31 5.38 -3.43 1.25
N PHE A 32 4.48 -3.38 0.28
CA PHE A 32 3.72 -2.16 -0.01
C PHE A 32 2.30 -2.48 -0.46
N PHE A 33 1.45 -1.47 -0.30
CA PHE A 33 0.06 -1.50 -0.68
C PHE A 33 -0.19 -0.35 -1.63
N TYR A 34 -1.01 -0.57 -2.66
CA TYR A 34 -1.30 0.47 -3.64
C TYR A 34 -2.73 0.35 -4.16
N THR A 35 -3.27 1.46 -4.66
CA THR A 35 -4.57 1.48 -5.32
C THR A 35 -4.45 1.20 -6.81
N ILE A 36 -5.52 0.67 -7.39
CA ILE A 36 -5.72 0.55 -8.85
C ILE A 36 -7.11 1.06 -9.18
N GLY A 37 -7.21 1.96 -10.17
CA GLY A 37 -8.47 2.45 -10.73
C GLY A 37 -8.81 3.89 -10.35
N LEU A 38 -8.02 4.53 -9.47
CA LEU A 38 -8.26 5.92 -9.09
C LEU A 38 -8.06 6.88 -10.27
N THR A 39 -7.24 6.51 -11.25
CA THR A 39 -7.03 7.31 -12.47
C THR A 39 -8.31 7.49 -13.29
N GLU A 40 -9.20 6.50 -13.30
CA GLU A 40 -10.52 6.59 -13.97
C GLU A 40 -11.42 7.65 -13.29
N LEU A 41 -11.10 8.03 -12.06
CA LEU A 41 -11.79 9.06 -11.28
C LEU A 41 -11.02 10.39 -11.26
N ASN A 42 -10.02 10.57 -12.15
CA ASN A 42 -9.11 11.73 -12.18
C ASN A 42 -8.36 11.96 -10.85
N MET A 43 -8.06 10.87 -10.14
CA MET A 43 -7.27 10.89 -8.91
C MET A 43 -5.94 10.16 -9.11
N PRO A 44 -4.86 10.56 -8.42
CA PRO A 44 -3.60 9.82 -8.46
C PRO A 44 -3.74 8.47 -7.77
N GLU A 45 -3.00 7.48 -8.23
CA GLU A 45 -2.83 6.24 -7.46
C GLU A 45 -2.03 6.53 -6.19
N ILE A 46 -2.40 5.87 -5.10
CA ILE A 46 -1.82 6.06 -3.78
C ILE A 46 -1.08 4.79 -3.40
N LEU A 47 0.14 4.96 -2.88
CA LEU A 47 1.00 3.87 -2.45
C LEU A 47 1.47 4.10 -1.01
N ILE A 48 1.45 3.02 -0.22
CA ILE A 48 1.95 2.99 1.15
C ILE A 48 3.03 1.92 1.24
N VAL A 49 4.24 2.31 1.62
CA VAL A 49 5.37 1.39 1.87
C VAL A 49 5.45 1.10 3.36
N GLY A 50 5.56 -0.17 3.72
CA GLY A 50 5.80 -0.58 5.10
C GLY A 50 5.12 -1.89 5.45
N ASP A 51 5.65 -2.53 6.49
CA ASP A 51 5.05 -3.73 7.07
C ASP A 51 3.83 -3.35 7.89
N MET A 52 2.65 -3.67 7.37
CA MET A 52 1.39 -3.43 8.04
C MET A 52 0.36 -4.50 7.68
N HIS A 53 -0.57 -4.70 8.60
CA HIS A 53 -1.69 -5.61 8.36
C HIS A 53 -2.56 -5.08 7.20
N PRO A 54 -3.00 -5.93 6.25
CA PRO A 54 -3.76 -5.50 5.06
C PRO A 54 -5.01 -4.68 5.37
N HIS A 55 -5.70 -4.99 6.47
CA HIS A 55 -6.85 -4.22 6.94
C HIS A 55 -6.50 -2.75 7.26
N ILE A 56 -5.33 -2.51 7.86
CA ILE A 56 -4.86 -1.16 8.19
C ILE A 56 -4.49 -0.39 6.92
N ALA A 57 -3.78 -1.04 5.99
CA ALA A 57 -3.46 -0.45 4.69
C ALA A 57 -4.72 -0.03 3.94
N HIS A 58 -5.74 -0.91 3.92
CA HIS A 58 -7.03 -0.60 3.32
C HIS A 58 -7.67 0.64 3.96
N LEU A 59 -7.77 0.70 5.29
CA LEU A 59 -8.34 1.87 5.99
C LEU A 59 -7.60 3.17 5.66
N LEU A 60 -6.26 3.13 5.65
CA LEU A 60 -5.43 4.30 5.34
C LEU A 60 -5.62 4.76 3.89
N LEU A 61 -5.61 3.84 2.93
CA LEU A 61 -5.82 4.14 1.51
C LEU A 61 -7.23 4.67 1.25
N SER A 62 -8.27 4.02 1.79
CA SER A 62 -9.65 4.50 1.68
C SER A 62 -9.79 5.91 2.24
N ARG A 63 -9.21 6.18 3.41
CA ARG A 63 -9.28 7.52 4.00
C ARG A 63 -8.48 8.55 3.20
N ALA A 64 -7.33 8.18 2.64
CA ALA A 64 -6.56 9.07 1.79
C ALA A 64 -7.34 9.46 0.52
N VAL A 65 -8.05 8.51 -0.09
CA VAL A 65 -8.94 8.78 -1.23
C VAL A 65 -10.07 9.75 -0.84
N GLU A 66 -10.71 9.55 0.30
CA GLU A 66 -11.75 10.48 0.78
C GLU A 66 -11.22 11.89 0.98
N ILE A 67 -10.06 12.03 1.64
CA ILE A 67 -9.44 13.35 1.85
C ILE A 67 -9.10 14.00 0.51
N PHE A 68 -8.59 13.24 -0.46
CA PHE A 68 -8.32 13.75 -1.80
C PHE A 68 -9.61 14.23 -2.49
N LYS A 69 -10.72 13.49 -2.36
CA LYS A 69 -12.03 13.92 -2.89
C LYS A 69 -12.53 15.21 -2.23
N GLU A 70 -12.35 15.34 -0.92
CA GLU A 70 -12.82 16.49 -0.14
C GLU A 70 -11.99 17.76 -0.40
N LYS A 71 -10.67 17.61 -0.54
CA LYS A 71 -9.72 18.74 -0.50
C LYS A 71 -8.95 18.96 -1.81
N GLY A 72 -9.08 18.04 -2.76
CA GLY A 72 -8.25 18.01 -3.96
C GLY A 72 -6.79 17.66 -3.64
N GLU A 73 -5.89 18.18 -4.45
CA GLU A 73 -4.47 17.90 -4.35
C GLU A 73 -3.88 18.41 -3.03
N ILE A 74 -3.37 17.48 -2.22
CA ILE A 74 -2.66 17.80 -1.00
C ILE A 74 -1.21 18.07 -1.38
N LYS A 75 -0.73 19.30 -1.19
CA LYS A 75 0.71 19.59 -1.27
C LYS A 75 1.43 18.69 -0.27
N GLY A 76 2.29 17.80 -0.79
CA GLY A 76 2.98 16.82 0.02
C GLY A 76 3.72 17.46 1.19
N PHE A 77 3.68 16.80 2.35
CA PHE A 77 4.51 17.15 3.50
C PHE A 77 5.49 16.00 3.75
N ALA A 78 6.79 16.30 3.73
CA ALA A 78 7.81 15.33 4.09
C ALA A 78 8.11 15.45 5.59
N THR A 79 7.78 14.44 6.37
CA THR A 79 8.18 14.33 7.78
C THR A 79 9.22 13.22 7.91
N THR A 80 10.43 13.56 8.33
CA THR A 80 11.45 12.58 8.69
C THR A 80 11.33 12.25 10.16
N SER A 81 10.77 11.07 10.50
CA SER A 81 10.92 10.50 11.84
C SER A 81 12.11 9.53 11.83
N LEU A 82 13.30 10.07 12.11
CA LEU A 82 14.51 9.26 12.28
C LEU A 82 14.55 8.64 13.67
N LYS A 83 13.90 7.49 13.92
CA LYS A 83 14.37 6.48 14.90
C LYS A 83 13.82 5.08 14.60
N ALA A 84 14.34 4.41 13.55
CA ALA A 84 14.29 2.95 13.50
C ALA A 84 15.52 2.40 14.24
N LYS A 85 15.33 1.84 15.44
CA LYS A 85 16.39 1.03 16.09
C LYS A 85 16.60 -0.22 15.23
N PRO A 86 17.85 -0.64 14.97
CA PRO A 86 18.11 -1.87 14.25
C PRO A 86 17.58 -3.06 15.07
N VAL A 87 16.71 -3.87 14.46
CA VAL A 87 16.33 -5.18 15.00
C VAL A 87 17.58 -6.06 14.94
N ARG A 88 18.28 -6.21 16.08
CA ARG A 88 19.35 -7.19 16.19
C ARG A 88 18.74 -8.58 16.03
N ARG A 89 18.94 -9.18 14.87
CA ARG A 89 18.68 -10.60 14.62
C ARG A 89 19.55 -11.40 15.59
N CYS A 90 18.96 -11.90 16.68
CA CYS A 90 19.64 -12.81 17.59
C CYS A 90 19.75 -14.16 16.87
N LEU A 91 20.75 -14.31 16.01
CA LEU A 91 21.18 -15.61 15.49
C LEU A 91 21.76 -16.37 16.69
N ARG A 92 20.93 -17.16 17.36
CA ARG A 92 21.45 -18.19 18.26
C ARG A 92 22.17 -19.22 17.39
N SER A 93 23.48 -19.18 17.50
CA SER A 93 24.44 -20.21 17.12
C SER A 93 23.86 -21.62 17.27
N PHE A 94 23.72 -22.33 16.14
CA PHE A 94 23.79 -23.78 16.13
C PHE A 94 25.22 -24.14 16.56
N LYS A 95 25.36 -24.73 17.75
CA LYS A 95 26.59 -25.43 18.12
C LYS A 95 26.44 -26.87 17.61
N SER A 96 27.36 -27.20 16.70
CA SER A 96 28.10 -28.47 16.52
C SER A 96 27.42 -29.76 16.94
#